data_AF-A0A3C1WZH9-F1
#
_entry.id   AF-A0A3C1WZH9-F1
#
_cell.length_a   1.000
_cell.length_b   1.000
_cell.length_c   1.000
_cell.angle_alpha   90.00
_cell.angle_beta   90.00
_cell.angle_gamma   90.00
#
_symmetry.space_group_name_H-M   'P 1'
#
loop_
_entity.id
_entity.type
_entity.pdbx_description
1 polymer ?
#
loop_
_entity_poly.entity_id
_entity_poly.type
_entity_poly.pdbx_seq_one_letter_code
_entity_poly.pdbx_strand_id
1 'polypeptide(L)' 'CGGGALNIFLVERLKTLMPKTHIQLTDVLGIPTQYVEAAAFAWLAKQTLFLKPGNIPEVTGAKGLRILGALYPA' A
#
# COMPACT_ATOMS: atom_id res chain seq x y z
N CYS A 1 4.46 6.56 3.26
CA CYS A 1 3.21 6.99 2.60
C CYS A 1 2.20 7.47 3.66
N GLY A 2 1.05 7.97 3.23
CA GLY A 2 -0.03 8.45 4.10
C GLY A 2 0.26 9.80 4.76
N GLY A 3 -0.72 10.35 5.47
CA GLY A 3 -0.64 11.66 6.11
C GLY A 3 0.51 11.80 7.12
N GLY A 4 0.82 10.73 7.87
CA GLY A 4 1.90 10.73 8.87
C GLY A 4 3.28 11.00 8.30
N ALA A 5 3.49 10.77 7.00
CA ALA A 5 4.76 11.07 6.34
C ALA A 5 5.05 12.57 6.21
N LEU A 6 4.04 13.44 6.37
CA LEU A 6 4.20 14.91 6.44
C LEU A 6 4.50 15.40 7.86
N ASN A 7 4.42 14.54 8.87
CA ASN A 7 4.77 14.89 10.24
C ASN A 7 6.30 14.75 10.44
N ILE A 8 7.01 15.88 10.35
CA ILE A 8 8.48 15.94 10.44
C ILE A 8 8.97 15.31 11.75
N PHE A 9 8.38 15.68 12.88
CA PHE A 9 8.77 15.17 14.18
C PHE A 9 8.62 13.64 14.26
N LEU A 10 7.50 13.09 13.77
CA LEU A 10 7.30 11.63 13.71
C LEU A 10 8.39 10.94 12.88
N VAL A 11 8.70 11.47 11.70
CA VAL A 11 9.71 10.90 10.80
C VAL A 11 11.11 10.95 11.44
N GLU A 12 11.47 12.04 12.11
CA GLU A 12 12.73 12.17 12.85
C GLU A 12 12.84 11.16 14.00
N ARG A 13 11.75 10.95 14.74
CA ARG A 13 11.70 9.94 15.80
C ARG A 13 11.87 8.53 15.25
N LEU A 14 11.22 8.20 14.13
CA LEU A 14 11.41 6.91 13.46
C LEU A 14 12.87 6.70 13.04
N LYS A 15 13.51 7.72 12.45
CA LYS A 15 14.94 7.67 12.07
C LYS A 15 15.87 7.46 13.25
N THR A 16 15.60 8.13 14.37
CA THR A 16 16.39 8.00 15.60
C THR A 16 16.26 6.61 16.22
N LEU A 17 15.04 6.06 16.26
CA LEU A 17 14.76 4.76 16.87
C LEU A 17 15.16 3.58 15.98
N MET A 18 15.28 3.80 14.66
CA MET A 18 15.64 2.76 13.69
C MET A 18 16.88 3.16 12.87
N PRO A 19 18.05 3.36 13.52
CA PRO A 19 19.23 3.94 12.88
C PRO A 19 19.84 3.05 11.77
N LYS A 20 19.51 1.75 11.76
CA LYS A 20 19.96 0.80 10.73
C LYS A 20 18.99 0.68 9.56
N THR A 21 17.84 1.37 9.61
CA THR A 21 16.79 1.28 8.59
C THR A 21 16.76 2.55 7.77
N HIS A 22 16.75 2.40 6.45
CA HIS A 22 16.60 3.51 5.54
C HIS A 22 15.14 3.96 5.46
N ILE A 23 14.84 5.17 5.95
CA ILE A 23 13.48 5.72 5.99
C ILE A 23 13.35 6.85 4.96
N GLN A 24 12.50 6.64 3.97
CA GLN A 24 12.18 7.61 2.91
C GLN A 24 10.69 7.68 2.61
N LEU A 25 10.28 8.77 1.97
CA LEU A 25 8.94 8.93 1.40
C LEU A 25 8.77 8.03 0.18
N THR A 26 7.54 7.59 -0.11
CA THR A 26 7.29 6.74 -1.29
C THR A 26 7.41 7.50 -2.62
N ASP A 27 7.48 8.83 -2.57
CA ASP A 27 7.71 9.69 -3.73
C ASP A 27 9.00 9.31 -4.48
N VAL A 28 10.03 8.84 -3.75
CA VAL A 28 11.29 8.36 -4.36
C VAL A 28 11.12 7.08 -5.19
N LEU A 29 10.01 6.36 -4.98
CA LEU A 29 9.63 5.16 -5.73
C LEU A 29 8.66 5.47 -6.87
N GLY A 30 8.35 6.74 -7.13
CA GLY A 30 7.44 7.18 -8.20
C GLY A 30 5.95 7.13 -7.83
N ILE A 31 5.60 6.86 -6.57
CA ILE A 31 4.20 6.93 -6.11
C ILE A 31 4.08 8.04 -5.04
N PRO A 32 3.33 9.12 -5.33
CA PRO A 32 3.14 10.21 -4.38
C PRO A 32 2.65 9.71 -3.03
N THR A 33 3.24 10.21 -1.95
CA THR A 33 3.00 9.73 -0.58
C THR A 33 1.51 9.67 -0.20
N GLN A 34 0.71 10.64 -0.66
CA GLN A 34 -0.71 10.74 -0.35
C GLN A 34 -1.61 9.82 -1.21
N TYR A 35 -1.08 9.25 -2.29
CA TYR A 35 -1.90 8.49 -3.26
C TYR A 35 -1.71 6.98 -3.21
N VAL A 36 -0.89 6.47 -2.30
CA VAL A 36 -0.60 5.03 -2.22
C VAL A 36 -1.86 4.20 -2.02
N GLU A 37 -2.78 4.61 -1.15
CA GLU A 37 -4.02 3.87 -0.89
C GLU A 37 -4.97 3.90 -2.09
N ALA A 38 -5.13 5.06 -2.74
CA ALA A 38 -5.93 5.18 -3.96
C ALA A 38 -5.34 4.34 -5.12
N ALA A 39 -4.02 4.37 -5.29
CA ALA A 39 -3.31 3.54 -6.25
C ALA A 39 -3.48 2.04 -5.96
N ALA A 40 -3.55 1.64 -4.67
CA ALA A 40 -3.81 0.26 -4.29
C ALA A 40 -5.20 -0.22 -4.70
N PHE A 41 -6.25 0.61 -4.57
CA PHE A 41 -7.59 0.27 -5.08
C PHE A 41 -7.63 0.18 -6.61
N ALA A 42 -6.98 1.09 -7.33
CA ALA A 42 -6.86 1.00 -8.78
C ALA A 42 -6.12 -0.27 -9.22
N TRP A 43 -5.06 -0.64 -8.49
CA TRP A 43 -4.35 -1.90 -8.69
C TRP A 43 -5.24 -3.12 -8.38
N LEU A 44 -6.05 -3.09 -7.32
CA LEU A 44 -6.99 -4.17 -7.02
C LEU A 44 -8.02 -4.36 -8.13
N ALA A 45 -8.56 -3.26 -8.69
CA ALA A 45 -9.46 -3.34 -9.84
C ALA A 45 -8.77 -4.01 -11.05
N LYS A 46 -7.51 -3.67 -11.32
CA LYS A 46 -6.69 -4.36 -12.33
C LYS A 46 -6.56 -5.86 -12.03
N GLN A 47 -6.31 -6.25 -10.78
CA GLN A 47 -6.22 -7.66 -10.39
C GLN A 47 -7.54 -8.40 -10.66
N THR A 48 -8.69 -7.80 -10.33
CA THR A 48 -10.02 -8.35 -10.64
C THR A 48 -10.21 -8.54 -12.15
N LEU A 49 -9.89 -7.53 -12.96
CA LEU A 49 -10.03 -7.58 -14.42
C LEU A 49 -9.17 -8.69 -15.06
N PHE A 50 -7.98 -8.96 -14.50
CA PHE A 50 -7.08 -10.00 -15.00
C PHE A 50 -7.23 -11.35 -14.27
N LEU A 51 -8.27 -11.52 -13.44
CA LEU A 51 -8.51 -12.72 -12.63
C LEU A 51 -7.30 -13.15 -11.77
N LYS A 52 -6.59 -12.17 -11.23
CA LYS A 52 -5.44 -12.38 -10.35
C LYS A 52 -5.80 -12.16 -8.89
N PRO A 53 -5.18 -12.89 -7.95
CA PRO A 53 -5.39 -12.66 -6.52
C PRO A 53 -5.05 -11.22 -6.11
N GLY A 54 -5.87 -10.66 -5.21
CA GLY A 54 -5.65 -9.33 -4.62
C GLY A 54 -5.22 -9.38 -3.14
N ASN A 55 -5.36 -10.54 -2.48
CA ASN A 55 -4.98 -10.72 -1.08
C ASN A 55 -3.68 -11.53 -0.92
N ILE A 56 -3.11 -11.42 0.28
CA ILE A 56 -2.04 -12.29 0.80
C ILE A 56 -2.62 -13.03 2.02
N PRO A 57 -2.77 -14.36 2.00
CA PRO A 57 -3.36 -15.13 3.10
C PRO A 57 -2.66 -14.92 4.44
N GLU A 58 -1.33 -14.82 4.43
CA GLU A 58 -0.50 -14.62 5.62
C GLU A 58 -0.77 -13.27 6.31
N VAL A 59 -1.25 -12.27 5.56
CA VAL A 59 -1.64 -10.95 6.08
C VAL A 59 -3.11 -10.95 6.53
N THR A 60 -3.97 -11.68 5.82
CA THR A 60 -5.45 -11.59 5.99
C THR A 60 -6.06 -12.70 6.84
N GLY A 61 -5.35 -13.81 7.07
CA GLY A 61 -5.90 -15.02 7.71
C GLY A 61 -6.89 -15.81 6.83
N ALA A 62 -7.03 -15.45 5.54
CA ALA A 62 -7.89 -16.17 4.62
C ALA A 62 -7.37 -17.61 4.37
N LYS A 63 -8.28 -18.55 4.07
CA LYS A 63 -7.91 -19.95 3.75
C LYS A 63 -7.04 -20.12 2.49
N GLY A 64 -6.83 -19.06 1.72
CA GLY A 64 -6.03 -19.09 0.50
C GLY A 64 -6.20 -17.82 -0.33
N LEU A 65 -5.55 -17.80 -1.51
CA LEU A 65 -5.60 -16.69 -2.45
C LEU A 65 -7.03 -16.46 -3.00
N ARG A 66 -7.43 -15.20 -3.13
CA ARG A 66 -8.75 -14.76 -3.60
C ARG A 66 -8.59 -13.57 -4.55
N ILE A 67 -9.35 -13.62 -5.65
CA ILE A 67 -9.64 -12.44 -6.44
C ILE A 67 -10.57 -11.56 -5.58
N LEU A 68 -10.21 -10.30 -5.40
CA LEU A 68 -10.98 -9.35 -4.58
C LEU A 68 -11.87 -8.48 -5.46
N GLY A 69 -12.97 -7.97 -4.89
CA GLY A 69 -13.90 -7.06 -5.56
C GLY A 69 -14.95 -7.74 -6.44
N ALA A 70 -15.74 -6.92 -7.12
CA ALA A 70 -16.77 -7.32 -8.08
C ALA A 70 -16.78 -6.33 -9.26
N LEU A 71 -17.19 -6.81 -10.44
CA LEU A 71 -17.28 -5.99 -11.65
C LEU A 71 -18.72 -5.48 -11.82
N TYR A 72 -18.87 -4.16 -11.89
CA TYR A 72 -20.12 -3.47 -12.18
C TYR A 72 -19.98 -2.78 -13.55
N PRO A 73 -20.62 -3.29 -14.61
CA PRO A 73 -20.58 -2.67 -15.93
C PRO A 73 -21.13 -1.22 -15.89
N ALA A 74 -20.61 -0.39 -16.79
CA ALA A 74 -21.01 1.01 -16.93
C ALA A 74 -22.47 1.18 -17.38
#